data_AF-A0A1J3FK11-F1
#
_entry.id   AF-A0A1J3FK11-F1
#
_cell.length_a   1.000
_cell.length_b   1.000
_cell.length_c   1.000
_cell.angle_alpha   90.00
_cell.angle_beta   90.00
_cell.angle_gamma   90.00
#
_symmetry.space_group_name_H-M   'P 1'
#
loop_
_entity.id
_entity.type
_entity.pdbx_description
1 polymer ?
#
loop_
_entity_poly.entity_id
_entity_poly.type
_entity_poly.pdbx_seq_one_letter_code
_entity_poly.pdbx_strand_id
1 'polypeptide(L)'
;RLITTSSNFPPVSPYPRFHNEENVGLLSLACRATPYLVETPSGEPLLVFWFKEMSDSDPEKSKASFIVHDLRKSCHTRDIGNLCIFLGDKNEAFCVSATDYPGLHPNSVYFGSFGSGFG
;
A
#
# COMPACT_ATOMS: atom_id res chain seq x y z
N ARG A 1 -40.48 -37.38 16.72
CA ARG A 1 -39.29 -38.23 16.96
C ARG A 1 -38.11 -37.59 16.21
N LEU A 2 -37.05 -37.19 16.94
CA LEU A 2 -35.64 -36.89 16.52
C LEU A 2 -35.46 -35.80 15.43
N ILE A 3 -35.10 -34.54 15.77
CA ILE A 3 -33.75 -33.96 16.01
C ILE A 3 -32.71 -34.33 14.94
N THR A 4 -32.24 -33.35 14.15
CA THR A 4 -30.84 -32.87 13.97
C THR A 4 -30.97 -31.53 13.19
N THR A 5 -30.29 -30.43 13.45
CA THR A 5 -28.87 -30.21 13.74
C THR A 5 -28.67 -28.94 14.58
N SER A 6 -27.70 -29.02 15.48
CA SER A 6 -27.21 -27.95 16.32
C SER A 6 -26.22 -27.06 15.54
N SER A 7 -26.25 -25.75 15.83
CA SER A 7 -25.20 -25.00 16.54
C SER A 7 -23.99 -24.49 15.73
N ASN A 8 -23.74 -23.19 15.92
CA ASN A 8 -22.42 -22.55 16.02
C ASN A 8 -21.65 -22.18 14.74
N PHE A 9 -22.29 -21.49 13.80
CA PHE A 9 -21.55 -20.54 12.97
C PHE A 9 -22.11 -19.13 13.16
N PRO A 10 -21.28 -18.11 13.48
CA PRO A 10 -21.74 -16.74 13.32
C PRO A 10 -22.17 -16.55 11.86
N PRO A 11 -23.20 -15.75 11.59
CA PRO A 11 -23.56 -15.43 10.22
C PRO A 11 -22.34 -14.80 9.56
N VAL A 12 -21.71 -15.53 8.65
CA VAL A 12 -20.65 -14.99 7.81
C VAL A 12 -21.35 -13.95 6.95
N SER A 13 -21.14 -12.67 7.26
CA SER A 13 -21.60 -11.63 6.36
C SER A 13 -20.92 -11.91 5.02
N PRO A 14 -21.68 -12.03 3.91
CA PRO A 14 -21.05 -11.96 2.60
C PRO A 14 -20.31 -10.63 2.55
N TYR A 15 -19.04 -10.68 2.15
CA TYR A 15 -18.10 -9.57 1.94
C TYR A 15 -18.73 -8.18 1.96
N PRO A 16 -18.16 -7.20 2.72
CA PRO A 16 -18.67 -5.84 2.73
C PRO A 16 -18.94 -5.37 1.32
N ARG A 17 -20.21 -5.07 1.00
CA ARG A 17 -20.54 -4.47 -0.28
C ARG A 17 -19.95 -3.07 -0.26
N PHE A 18 -18.85 -2.91 -0.97
CA PHE A 18 -18.19 -1.64 -1.20
C PHE A 18 -19.20 -0.66 -1.78
N HIS A 19 -19.54 0.38 -1.01
CA HIS A 19 -20.39 1.46 -1.51
C HIS A 19 -19.55 2.29 -2.52
N ASN A 20 -20.15 2.47 -3.69
CA ASN A 20 -19.59 3.13 -4.86
C ASN A 20 -19.31 4.61 -4.59
N GLU A 21 -18.03 5.00 -4.68
CA GLU A 21 -17.51 6.17 -5.41
C GLU A 21 -15.97 6.28 -5.19
N GLU A 22 -15.45 5.83 -4.05
CA GLU A 22 -14.00 5.82 -3.74
C GLU A 22 -13.26 4.59 -4.32
N ASN A 23 -13.98 3.53 -4.70
CA ASN A 23 -13.40 2.25 -5.15
C ASN A 23 -12.87 2.24 -6.59
N VAL A 24 -13.14 3.27 -7.38
CA VAL A 24 -12.60 3.36 -8.75
C VAL A 24 -11.09 3.60 -8.74
N GLY A 25 -10.55 4.15 -7.64
CA GLY A 25 -9.12 4.43 -7.49
C GLY A 25 -8.29 3.17 -7.28
N LEU A 26 -8.66 2.32 -6.32
CA LEU A 26 -7.80 1.23 -5.84
C LEU A 26 -7.66 0.09 -6.86
N LEU A 27 -8.75 -0.30 -7.53
CA LEU A 27 -8.72 -1.29 -8.62
C LEU A 27 -7.93 -0.78 -9.83
N SER A 28 -8.12 0.49 -10.20
CA SER A 28 -7.35 1.13 -11.28
C SER A 28 -5.85 1.16 -10.95
N LEU A 29 -5.51 1.40 -9.69
CA LEU A 29 -4.14 1.46 -9.23
C LEU A 29 -3.50 0.06 -9.17
N ALA A 30 -4.24 -0.96 -8.74
CA ALA A 30 -3.81 -2.36 -8.76
C ALA A 30 -3.56 -2.89 -10.20
N CYS A 31 -4.24 -2.33 -11.22
CA CYS A 31 -3.94 -2.62 -12.62
C CYS A 31 -2.61 -2.00 -13.11
N ARG A 32 -2.09 -0.98 -12.41
CA ARG A 32 -0.91 -0.21 -12.82
C ARG A 32 0.34 -0.51 -12.00
N ALA A 33 0.16 -0.98 -10.77
CA ALA A 33 1.22 -1.22 -9.80
C ALA A 33 0.89 -2.43 -8.92
N THR A 34 1.92 -3.20 -8.58
CA THR A 34 1.81 -4.20 -7.51
C THR A 34 1.64 -3.49 -6.17
N PRO A 35 0.57 -3.76 -5.41
CA PRO A 35 0.41 -3.22 -4.07
C PRO A 35 1.36 -3.89 -3.09
N TYR A 36 2.00 -3.09 -2.24
CA TYR A 36 2.80 -3.54 -1.10
C TYR A 36 2.02 -3.29 0.19
N LEU A 37 1.84 -4.33 1.00
CA LEU A 37 1.27 -4.18 2.33
C LEU A 37 2.39 -3.87 3.32
N VAL A 38 2.26 -2.74 4.03
CA VAL A 38 3.25 -2.31 5.02
C VAL A 38 2.54 -1.90 6.31
N GLU A 39 3.16 -2.15 7.44
CA GLU A 39 2.69 -1.71 8.75
C GLU A 39 3.51 -0.52 9.23
N THR A 40 2.86 0.56 9.69
CA THR A 40 3.55 1.72 10.26
C THR A 40 4.16 1.39 11.63
N PRO A 41 5.11 2.20 12.14
CA PRO A 41 5.61 2.05 13.51
C PRO A 41 4.52 2.05 14.59
N SER A 42 3.37 2.66 14.30
CA SER A 42 2.19 2.71 15.19
C SER A 42 1.22 1.53 15.00
N GLY A 43 1.55 0.56 14.13
CA GLY A 43 0.73 -0.62 13.86
C GLY A 43 -0.41 -0.42 12.85
N GLU A 44 -0.35 0.64 12.04
CA GLU A 44 -1.38 0.91 11.04
C GLU A 44 -1.04 0.24 9.71
N PRO A 45 -1.94 -0.57 9.12
CA PRO A 45 -1.69 -1.20 7.84
C PRO A 45 -1.96 -0.22 6.69
N LEU A 46 -1.00 -0.10 5.77
CA LEU A 46 -1.05 0.74 4.58
C LEU A 46 -0.83 -0.12 3.32
N LEU A 47 -1.55 0.18 2.25
CA LEU A 47 -1.23 -0.32 0.92
C LEU A 47 -0.49 0.74 0.12
N VAL A 48 0.73 0.42 -0.31
CA VAL A 48 1.58 1.32 -1.08
C VAL A 48 1.62 0.85 -2.52
N PHE A 49 1.31 1.76 -3.43
CA PHE A 49 1.38 1.53 -4.86
C PHE A 49 2.49 2.38 -5.43
N TRP A 50 3.50 1.73 -5.99
CA TRP A 50 4.65 2.37 -6.62
C TRP A 50 4.57 2.18 -8.14
N PHE A 51 4.70 3.27 -8.89
CA PHE A 51 4.61 3.25 -10.35
C PHE A 51 5.51 4.31 -10.99
N LYS A 52 5.81 4.11 -12.27
CA LYS A 52 6.42 5.16 -13.10
C LYS A 52 5.33 5.97 -13.75
N GLU A 53 5.27 7.27 -13.47
CA GLU A 53 4.47 8.21 -14.23
C GLU A 53 5.13 8.40 -15.60
N MET A 54 4.46 7.95 -16.65
CA MET A 54 4.90 8.19 -18.02
C MET A 54 4.54 9.63 -18.40
N SER A 55 5.50 10.34 -18.99
CA SER A 55 5.23 11.66 -19.55
C SER A 55 4.83 11.50 -21.02
N ASP A 56 3.71 12.09 -21.42
CA ASP A 56 3.20 12.01 -22.80
C ASP A 56 4.12 12.69 -23.82
N SER A 57 4.93 13.64 -23.35
CA SER A 57 5.83 14.43 -24.20
C SER A 57 7.22 13.82 -24.32
N ASP A 58 7.68 13.05 -23.34
CA ASP A 58 9.02 12.46 -23.34
C ASP A 58 9.08 11.19 -22.46
N PRO A 59 9.10 9.98 -23.04
CA PRO A 59 9.15 8.74 -22.28
C PRO A 59 10.45 8.59 -21.45
N GLU A 60 11.53 9.28 -21.81
CA GLU A 60 12.78 9.27 -21.04
C GLU A 60 12.68 10.08 -19.74
N LYS A 61 11.69 10.97 -19.62
CA LYS A 61 11.42 11.75 -18.39
C LYS A 61 10.46 11.06 -17.41
N SER A 62 10.22 9.76 -17.57
CA SER A 62 9.36 9.04 -16.62
C SER A 62 9.86 9.20 -15.18
N LYS A 63 8.97 9.60 -14.28
CA LYS A 63 9.29 9.85 -12.86
C LYS A 63 8.65 8.77 -12.00
N ALA A 64 9.42 8.21 -11.08
CA ALA A 64 8.85 7.32 -10.07
C ALA A 64 7.92 8.12 -9.13
N SER A 65 6.75 7.56 -8.87
CA SER A 65 5.70 8.14 -8.05
C SER A 65 5.04 7.06 -7.22
N PHE A 66 4.33 7.47 -6.17
CA PHE A 66 3.63 6.55 -5.29
C PHE A 66 2.30 7.12 -4.83
N ILE A 67 1.39 6.21 -4.46
CA ILE A 67 0.15 6.51 -3.76
C ILE A 67 0.03 5.50 -2.61
N VAL A 68 -0.41 5.99 -1.45
CA VAL A 68 -0.66 5.17 -0.27
C VAL A 68 -2.14 5.16 0.02
N HIS A 69 -2.69 3.99 0.32
CA HIS A 69 -4.04 3.82 0.81
C HIS A 69 -3.99 3.39 2.28
N ASP A 70 -4.56 4.23 3.15
CA ASP A 70 -4.73 3.93 4.56
C ASP A 70 -5.93 3.00 4.72
N LEU A 71 -5.70 1.76 5.15
CA LEU A 71 -6.76 0.76 5.28
C LEU A 71 -7.68 1.03 6.48
N ARG A 72 -7.23 1.80 7.48
CA ARG A 72 -8.05 2.18 8.63
C ARG A 72 -8.96 3.36 8.30
N LYS A 73 -8.43 4.34 7.57
CA LYS A 73 -9.17 5.55 7.16
C LYS A 73 -9.88 5.40 5.82
N SER A 74 -9.61 4.33 5.08
CA SER A 74 -10.13 4.04 3.75
C SER A 74 -9.90 5.17 2.73
N CYS A 75 -8.79 5.91 2.86
CA CYS A 75 -8.49 7.07 2.02
C CYS A 75 -7.13 6.96 1.31
N HIS A 76 -6.98 7.68 0.20
CA HIS A 76 -5.74 7.74 -0.56
C HIS A 76 -4.95 9.02 -0.25
N THR A 77 -3.63 8.90 -0.13
CA THR A 77 -2.73 10.03 0.10
C THR A 77 -1.42 9.85 -0.66
N ARG A 78 -0.77 10.97 -0.98
CA ARG A 78 0.64 11.04 -1.42
C ARG A 78 1.55 11.62 -0.34
N ASP A 79 0.96 12.05 0.77
CA ASP A 79 1.66 12.57 1.92
C ASP A 79 1.56 11.56 3.06
N ILE A 80 2.68 10.91 3.37
CA ILE A 80 2.85 9.98 4.50
C ILE A 80 3.51 10.65 5.71
N GLY A 81 3.67 11.98 5.67
CA GLY A 81 4.22 12.76 6.77
C GLY A 81 5.66 12.39 7.10
N ASN A 82 5.92 12.04 8.36
CA ASN A 82 7.27 11.73 8.84
C ASN A 82 7.74 10.29 8.53
N LEU A 83 6.97 9.53 7.75
CA LEU A 83 7.29 8.14 7.45
C LEU A 83 8.25 8.03 6.27
N CYS A 84 9.08 6.98 6.33
CA CYS A 84 9.86 6.47 5.22
C CYS A 84 9.47 5.01 4.99
N ILE A 85 9.16 4.66 3.73
CA ILE A 85 8.76 3.31 3.38
C ILE A 85 9.82 2.70 2.48
N PHE A 86 10.22 1.47 2.78
CA PHE A 86 11.14 0.69 1.99
C PHE A 86 10.38 -0.44 1.33
N LEU A 87 10.53 -0.54 0.02
CA LEU A 87 9.95 -1.58 -0.81
C LEU A 87 11.11 -2.40 -1.37
N GLY A 88 11.10 -3.69 -1.07
CA GLY A 88 12.06 -4.68 -1.57
C GLY A 88 11.43 -5.59 -2.63
N ASP A 89 12.27 -6.45 -3.17
CA ASP A 89 11.82 -7.49 -4.09
C ASP A 89 10.85 -8.47 -3.40
N LYS A 90 9.99 -9.11 -4.21
CA LYS A 90 9.06 -10.16 -3.74
C LYS A 90 8.10 -9.73 -2.62
N ASN A 91 7.63 -8.48 -2.64
CA ASN A 91 6.63 -7.94 -1.70
C ASN A 91 7.14 -7.82 -0.25
N GLU A 92 8.46 -7.68 -0.07
CA GLU A 92 9.04 -7.25 1.20
C GLU A 92 8.85 -5.74 1.35
N ALA A 93 8.27 -5.30 2.46
CA ALA A 93 8.12 -3.88 2.75
C ALA A 93 8.20 -3.62 4.25
N PHE A 94 8.81 -2.49 4.61
CA PHE A 94 8.82 -2.02 5.99
C PHE A 94 8.75 -0.50 6.04
N CYS A 95 8.26 0.02 7.17
CA CYS A 95 8.06 1.45 7.38
C CYS A 95 8.78 1.86 8.66
N VAL A 96 9.45 3.01 8.62
CA VAL A 96 10.15 3.61 9.75
C VAL A 96 9.81 5.09 9.86
N SER A 97 10.08 5.66 11.03
CA SER A 97 10.04 7.11 11.21
C SER A 97 11.33 7.75 10.69
N ALA A 98 11.24 8.80 9.87
CA ALA A 98 12.41 9.53 9.37
C ALA A 98 13.22 10.18 10.51
N THR A 99 12.56 10.54 11.61
CA THR A 99 13.21 11.14 12.79
C THR A 99 14.18 10.20 13.48
N ASP A 100 13.98 8.89 13.34
CA ASP A 100 14.75 7.89 14.07
C ASP A 100 16.05 7.54 13.34
N TYR A 101 16.18 7.95 12.06
CA TYR A 101 17.30 7.60 11.18
C TYR A 101 17.82 8.84 10.44
N PRO A 102 18.91 9.46 10.94
CA PRO A 102 19.54 10.59 10.26
C PRO A 102 19.92 10.25 8.82
N GLY A 103 19.49 11.08 7.87
CA GLY A 103 19.75 10.89 6.43
C GLY A 103 18.56 10.34 5.64
N LEU A 104 17.49 9.89 6.31
CA LEU A 104 16.23 9.61 5.62
C LEU A 104 15.44 10.89 5.39
N HIS A 105 14.72 10.92 4.26
CA HIS A 105 13.83 12.02 3.93
C HIS A 105 12.39 11.67 4.30
N PRO A 106 11.69 12.51 5.09
CA PRO A 106 10.27 12.30 5.35
C PRO A 106 9.49 12.32 4.04
N ASN A 107 8.29 11.73 4.05
CA ASN A 107 7.42 11.60 2.90
C ASN A 107 8.08 10.96 1.67
N SER A 108 8.88 9.90 1.90
CA SER A 108 9.66 9.24 0.84
C SER A 108 9.47 7.73 0.84
N VAL A 109 9.48 7.16 -0.36
CA VAL A 109 9.46 5.71 -0.60
C VAL A 109 10.74 5.32 -1.34
N TYR A 110 11.46 4.35 -0.79
CA TYR A 110 12.72 3.83 -1.31
C TYR A 110 12.50 2.45 -1.90
N PHE A 111 12.98 2.22 -3.13
CA PHE A 111 12.85 0.94 -3.82
C PHE A 111 14.23 0.27 -3.93
N GLY A 112 14.40 -0.87 -3.28
CA GLY A 112 15.57 -1.73 -3.42
C GLY A 112 15.30 -2.79 -4.48
N SER A 113 16.10 -2.81 -5.54
CA SER A 113 16.01 -3.84 -6.59
C SER A 113 17.39 -4.44 -6.85
N PHE A 114 17.45 -5.74 -7.16
CA PHE A 114 18.66 -6.40 -7.65
C PHE A 114 19.25 -5.64 -8.86
N GLY A 115 20.30 -4.85 -8.59
CA GLY A 115 21.02 -4.07 -9.61
C GLY A 115 21.29 -2.60 -9.23
N SER A 116 20.66 -2.05 -8.18
CA SER A 116 20.89 -0.66 -7.74
C SER A 116 22.02 -0.47 -6.72
N GLY A 117 22.81 -1.51 -6.43
CA GLY A 117 24.11 -1.36 -5.74
C GLY A 117 24.04 -0.93 -4.28
N PHE A 118 22.95 -1.23 -3.56
CA PHE A 118 22.97 -1.26 -2.10
C PHE A 118 23.08 -2.73 -1.63
N GLY A 119 24.28 -3.25 -1.82
CA GLY A 119 24.77 -4.57 -1.45
C GLY A 119 26.26 -4.65 -1.76
#